data_AF-A0A4Y6PM44-F1
#
_entry.id   AF-A0A4Y6PM44-F1
#
_cell.length_a   1.000
_cell.length_b   1.000
_cell.length_c   1.000
_cell.angle_alpha   90.00
_cell.angle_beta   90.00
_cell.angle_gamma   90.00
#
_symmetry.space_group_name_H-M   'P 1'
#
loop_
_entity.id
_entity.type
_entity.pdbx_description
1 polymer ?
#
loop_
_entity_poly.entity_id
_entity_poly.type
_entity_poly.pdbx_seq_one_letter_code
_entity_poly.pdbx_strand_id
1 'polypeptide(L)'
;MAGNLRSLSEFKIWKTLEPLAGEHRAHLIARPKLKYLFDDATADEDRLARLGDSDVNFVVIDDEWSPLFAVEYEGADRRAQPQDPEVSRFTNMACRELELPLARVTRRHVFEQVRGYSYVEWLAEMYFAQRAIDEAYENGTIPAFEYVDPMSMMGTHGGFPLWISHNSRLFLRRLSEQGRIQHASPLLIQATAKDESSRCIAVTVVEPGKMVIANAAIYLRGFGITDKEAAAEIAVSTLEKRVQEYLESGSSTETPPMLRKLVERTFQECTNLSVTGDSAAPIGFSISREFSGKGSLWTLGSLGNEPSVEFEE
;
A
#
# COMPACT_ATOMS: atom_id res chain seq x y z
N MET A 1 18.22 -9.59 -18.81
CA MET A 1 18.50 -8.31 -19.48
C MET A 1 18.63 -7.18 -18.45
N ALA A 2 19.76 -7.10 -17.71
CA ALA A 2 19.92 -6.09 -16.64
C ALA A 2 20.51 -4.74 -17.12
N GLY A 3 20.82 -4.59 -18.42
CA GLY A 3 21.60 -3.47 -18.96
C GLY A 3 20.92 -2.09 -18.93
N ASN A 4 19.62 -2.00 -18.62
CA ASN A 4 18.83 -0.76 -18.69
C ASN A 4 18.46 -0.15 -17.32
N LEU A 5 18.99 -0.70 -16.23
CA LEU A 5 18.67 -0.24 -14.87
C LEU A 5 19.38 1.07 -14.56
N ARG A 6 18.64 2.08 -14.07
CA ARG A 6 19.15 3.45 -13.91
C ARG A 6 19.47 3.83 -12.45
N SER A 7 19.10 3.01 -11.48
CA SER A 7 19.28 3.32 -10.06
C SER A 7 19.55 2.07 -9.22
N LEU A 8 20.12 2.27 -8.03
CA LEU A 8 20.32 1.19 -7.05
C LEU A 8 18.98 0.53 -6.66
N SER A 9 17.91 1.34 -6.57
CA SER A 9 16.57 0.82 -6.27
C SER A 9 16.03 -0.05 -7.38
N GLU A 10 16.18 0.35 -8.65
CA GLU A 10 15.81 -0.48 -9.79
C GLU A 10 16.61 -1.79 -9.81
N PHE A 11 17.91 -1.74 -9.49
CA PHE A 11 18.71 -2.95 -9.36
C PHE A 11 18.23 -3.86 -8.22
N LYS A 12 17.85 -3.29 -7.08
CA LYS A 12 17.30 -4.04 -5.97
C LYS A 12 15.95 -4.67 -6.32
N ILE A 13 15.06 -3.93 -6.99
CA ILE A 13 13.78 -4.46 -7.48
C ILE A 13 14.03 -5.62 -8.44
N TRP A 14 14.93 -5.47 -9.42
CA TRP A 14 15.29 -6.56 -10.33
C TRP A 14 15.77 -7.80 -9.57
N LYS A 15 16.71 -7.61 -8.64
CA LYS A 15 17.28 -8.70 -7.83
C LYS A 15 16.27 -9.39 -6.93
N THR A 16 15.21 -8.69 -6.54
CA THR A 16 14.10 -9.25 -5.76
C THR A 16 13.10 -9.98 -6.66
N LEU A 17 12.66 -9.35 -7.76
CA LEU A 17 11.56 -9.87 -8.57
C LEU A 17 11.97 -10.94 -9.59
N GLU A 18 13.19 -10.90 -10.13
CA GLU A 18 13.66 -11.88 -11.12
C GLU A 18 13.60 -13.33 -10.58
N PRO A 19 14.19 -13.67 -9.42
CA PRO A 19 14.13 -15.03 -8.91
C PRO A 19 12.69 -15.43 -8.54
N LEU A 20 11.93 -14.53 -7.90
CA LEU A 20 10.55 -14.78 -7.51
C LEU A 20 9.66 -15.08 -8.74
N ALA A 21 9.77 -14.28 -9.81
CA ALA A 21 9.07 -14.54 -11.06
C ALA A 21 9.45 -15.92 -11.63
N GLY A 22 10.74 -16.29 -11.59
CA GLY A 22 11.22 -17.60 -12.03
C GLY A 22 10.58 -18.78 -11.29
N GLU A 23 10.32 -18.65 -9.99
CA GLU A 23 9.62 -19.67 -9.18
C GLU A 23 8.18 -19.90 -9.64
N HIS A 24 7.56 -18.87 -10.26
CA HIS A 24 6.19 -18.90 -10.79
C HIS A 24 6.13 -19.07 -12.31
N ARG A 25 7.21 -19.52 -12.97
CA ARG A 25 7.28 -19.66 -14.45
C ARG A 25 6.96 -18.35 -15.17
N ALA A 26 7.48 -17.26 -14.61
CA ALA A 26 7.35 -15.91 -15.13
C ALA A 26 8.73 -15.28 -15.34
N HIS A 27 8.77 -14.22 -16.15
CA HIS A 27 9.97 -13.50 -16.55
C HIS A 27 9.83 -12.03 -16.25
N LEU A 28 10.93 -11.39 -15.86
CA LEU A 28 10.98 -9.97 -15.58
C LEU A 28 11.60 -9.21 -16.78
N ILE A 29 10.87 -8.23 -17.31
CA ILE A 29 11.36 -7.32 -18.33
C ILE A 29 11.60 -5.94 -17.70
N ALA A 30 12.82 -5.41 -17.85
CA ALA A 30 13.16 -4.07 -17.40
C ALA A 30 12.87 -3.04 -18.49
N ARG A 31 12.12 -2.00 -18.11
CA ARG A 31 11.74 -0.85 -18.94
C ARG A 31 11.18 -1.23 -20.32
N PRO A 32 10.19 -2.14 -20.38
CA PRO A 32 9.51 -2.40 -21.63
C PRO A 32 8.73 -1.16 -22.06
N LYS A 33 8.55 -0.98 -23.36
CA LYS A 33 7.48 -0.11 -23.84
C LYS A 33 6.20 -0.91 -23.87
N LEU A 34 5.17 -0.44 -23.16
CA LEU A 34 3.91 -1.18 -23.02
C LEU A 34 3.30 -1.52 -24.38
N LYS A 35 3.40 -0.62 -25.38
CA LYS A 35 2.90 -0.89 -26.75
C LYS A 35 3.46 -2.15 -27.43
N TYR A 36 4.58 -2.71 -26.96
CA TYR A 36 5.16 -3.94 -27.52
C TYR A 36 4.75 -5.19 -26.76
N LEU A 37 4.10 -5.04 -25.61
CA LEU A 37 3.62 -6.15 -24.78
C LEU A 37 2.17 -6.51 -25.08
N PHE A 38 1.46 -5.67 -25.83
CA PHE A 38 0.07 -5.88 -26.21
C PHE A 38 -0.03 -5.89 -27.73
N ASP A 39 -0.25 -7.08 -28.30
CA ASP A 39 -0.52 -7.27 -29.72
C ASP A 39 -2.01 -6.99 -29.97
N ASP A 40 -2.37 -5.71 -29.98
CA ASP A 40 -3.72 -5.29 -30.36
C ASP A 40 -3.69 -4.74 -31.78
N ALA A 41 -3.86 -5.64 -32.76
CA ALA A 41 -4.01 -5.29 -34.17
C ALA A 41 -5.20 -4.33 -34.44
N THR A 42 -6.05 -4.08 -33.45
CA THR A 42 -7.20 -3.17 -33.51
C THR A 42 -7.02 -1.87 -32.74
N ALA A 43 -5.89 -1.67 -32.05
CA ALA A 43 -5.60 -0.42 -31.37
C ALA A 43 -5.40 0.74 -32.37
N ASP A 44 -6.08 1.86 -32.13
CA ASP A 44 -5.88 3.07 -32.92
C ASP A 44 -4.51 3.72 -32.66
N GLU A 45 -4.06 4.58 -33.57
CA GLU A 45 -2.76 5.25 -33.48
C GLU A 45 -2.62 6.08 -32.20
N ASP A 46 -3.70 6.70 -31.73
CA ASP A 46 -3.72 7.49 -30.51
C ASP A 46 -3.52 6.61 -29.27
N ARG A 47 -4.10 5.42 -29.21
CA ARG A 47 -3.91 4.43 -28.14
C ARG A 47 -2.49 3.86 -28.18
N LEU A 48 -1.95 3.57 -29.35
CA LEU A 48 -0.56 3.08 -29.49
C LEU A 48 0.49 4.15 -29.17
N ALA A 49 0.25 5.41 -29.56
CA ALA A 49 1.05 6.55 -29.15
C ALA A 49 1.01 6.68 -27.63
N ARG A 50 -0.19 6.55 -27.03
CA ARG A 50 -0.36 6.54 -25.58
C ARG A 50 0.47 5.41 -24.93
N LEU A 51 0.29 4.17 -25.34
CA LEU A 51 1.07 3.05 -24.79
C LEU A 51 2.59 3.15 -25.05
N GLY A 52 3.01 3.90 -26.07
CA GLY A 52 4.40 4.10 -26.45
C GLY A 52 5.20 5.03 -25.55
N ASP A 53 4.52 5.92 -24.84
CA ASP A 53 5.12 6.93 -23.94
C ASP A 53 5.02 6.54 -22.46
N SER A 54 4.37 5.41 -22.13
CA SER A 54 4.33 4.89 -20.77
C SER A 54 5.65 4.20 -20.42
N ASP A 55 6.34 4.72 -19.41
CA ASP A 55 7.66 4.28 -18.96
C ASP A 55 7.56 3.51 -17.62
N VAL A 56 6.88 2.36 -17.62
CA VAL A 56 6.94 1.44 -16.47
C VAL A 56 8.36 0.90 -16.30
N ASN A 57 8.81 0.74 -15.06
CA ASN A 57 10.20 0.31 -14.83
C ASN A 57 10.37 -1.20 -15.00
N PHE A 58 9.35 -1.98 -14.67
CA PHE A 58 9.36 -3.42 -14.82
C PHE A 58 7.97 -3.93 -15.22
N VAL A 59 7.94 -4.99 -16.03
CA VAL A 59 6.75 -5.81 -16.23
C VAL A 59 7.15 -7.27 -16.03
N VAL A 60 6.34 -7.99 -15.26
CA VAL A 60 6.41 -9.44 -15.15
C VAL A 60 5.48 -10.03 -16.21
N ILE A 61 5.98 -10.99 -16.97
CA ILE A 61 5.24 -11.73 -18.00
C ILE A 61 5.28 -13.23 -17.68
N ASP A 62 4.32 -14.02 -18.16
CA ASP A 62 4.43 -15.48 -18.08
C ASP A 62 5.23 -16.09 -19.25
N ASP A 63 5.33 -17.42 -19.28
CA ASP A 63 5.97 -18.19 -20.35
C ASP A 63 5.31 -18.00 -21.73
N GLU A 64 4.07 -17.54 -21.78
CA GLU A 64 3.33 -17.25 -23.02
C GLU A 64 3.51 -15.79 -23.47
N TRP A 65 4.39 -15.04 -22.80
CA TRP A 65 4.63 -13.61 -23.01
C TRP A 65 3.44 -12.71 -22.67
N SER A 66 2.46 -13.22 -21.93
CA SER A 66 1.33 -12.42 -21.46
C SER A 66 1.74 -11.60 -20.23
N PRO A 67 1.47 -10.29 -20.21
CA PRO A 67 1.85 -9.43 -19.10
C PRO A 67 0.98 -9.69 -17.86
N LEU A 68 1.65 -9.93 -16.73
CA LEU A 68 1.02 -10.29 -15.46
C LEU A 68 0.80 -9.08 -14.56
N PHE A 69 1.86 -8.30 -14.32
CA PHE A 69 1.79 -7.05 -13.57
C PHE A 69 2.99 -6.15 -13.86
N ALA A 70 2.83 -4.85 -13.59
CA ALA A 70 3.88 -3.85 -13.71
C ALA A 70 4.31 -3.31 -12.35
N VAL A 71 5.59 -2.96 -12.24
CA VAL A 71 6.15 -2.27 -11.08
C VAL A 71 6.85 -1.00 -11.54
N GLU A 72 6.46 0.13 -10.94
CA GLU A 72 7.06 1.44 -11.18
C GLU A 72 7.72 1.95 -9.90
N TYR A 73 8.97 2.38 -9.99
CA TYR A 73 9.73 2.95 -8.89
C TYR A 73 9.58 4.48 -8.87
N GLU A 74 8.90 4.99 -7.85
CA GLU A 74 8.81 6.40 -7.52
C GLU A 74 10.09 6.82 -6.78
N GLY A 75 11.08 7.27 -7.53
CA GLY A 75 12.40 7.61 -6.99
C GLY A 75 12.40 8.74 -5.97
N ALA A 76 13.11 8.54 -4.85
CA ALA A 76 13.40 9.57 -3.84
C ALA A 76 14.52 10.55 -4.25
N ASP A 77 15.32 10.22 -5.28
CA ASP A 77 16.41 11.11 -5.77
C ASP A 77 15.88 12.27 -6.65
N ARG A 78 14.56 12.45 -6.73
CA ARG A 78 13.87 13.45 -7.55
C ARG A 78 13.60 14.78 -6.84
N ARG A 79 14.54 15.29 -6.03
CA ARG A 79 14.48 16.72 -5.62
C ARG A 79 14.60 17.68 -6.82
N ALA A 80 14.98 17.19 -8.00
CA ALA A 80 15.16 18.00 -9.19
C ALA A 80 13.91 18.12 -10.09
N GLN A 81 12.94 17.19 -10.03
CA GLN A 81 11.69 17.27 -10.79
C GLN A 81 10.69 16.23 -10.24
N PRO A 82 9.56 16.64 -9.64
CA PRO A 82 8.47 15.72 -9.38
C PRO A 82 8.07 15.02 -10.69
N GLN A 83 7.61 13.77 -10.59
CA GLN A 83 7.05 13.09 -11.75
C GLN A 83 5.94 13.96 -12.32
N ASP A 84 5.97 14.18 -13.64
CA ASP A 84 4.92 14.93 -14.31
C ASP A 84 3.57 14.27 -13.98
N PRO A 85 2.64 14.97 -13.30
CA PRO A 85 1.33 14.43 -12.99
C PRO A 85 0.60 13.90 -14.22
N GLU A 86 0.87 14.46 -15.40
CA GLU A 86 0.30 13.99 -16.67
C GLU A 86 0.84 12.60 -17.06
N VAL A 87 2.17 12.40 -16.98
CA VAL A 87 2.81 11.10 -17.26
C VAL A 87 2.33 10.01 -16.27
N SER A 88 2.18 10.37 -14.99
CA SER A 88 1.66 9.46 -13.98
C SER A 88 0.20 9.06 -14.24
N ARG A 89 -0.66 10.02 -14.55
CA ARG A 89 -2.08 9.78 -14.90
C ARG A 89 -2.20 8.90 -16.15
N PHE A 90 -1.36 9.18 -17.13
CA PHE A 90 -1.33 8.46 -18.37
C PHE A 90 -0.92 7.00 -18.19
N THR A 91 0.11 6.73 -17.39
CA THR A 91 0.51 5.35 -17.08
C THR A 91 -0.59 4.61 -16.31
N ASN A 92 -1.29 5.29 -15.38
CA ASN A 92 -2.44 4.70 -14.67
C ASN A 92 -3.56 4.30 -15.64
N MET A 93 -3.88 5.20 -16.59
CA MET A 93 -4.89 5.01 -17.62
C MET A 93 -4.50 3.89 -18.59
N ALA A 94 -3.28 3.91 -19.12
CA ALA A 94 -2.74 2.87 -19.99
C ALA A 94 -2.84 1.49 -19.34
N CYS A 95 -2.36 1.34 -18.11
CA CYS A 95 -2.46 0.06 -17.42
C CYS A 95 -3.94 -0.33 -17.17
N ARG A 96 -4.85 0.64 -16.96
CA ARG A 96 -6.30 0.40 -16.74
C ARG A 96 -6.96 -0.17 -17.99
N GLU A 97 -6.72 0.46 -19.13
CA GLU A 97 -7.24 0.03 -20.43
C GLU A 97 -6.73 -1.35 -20.85
N LEU A 98 -5.58 -1.75 -20.31
CA LEU A 98 -4.95 -3.05 -20.54
C LEU A 98 -5.26 -4.07 -19.45
N GLU A 99 -6.05 -3.70 -18.45
CA GLU A 99 -6.31 -4.50 -17.24
C GLU A 99 -5.02 -4.98 -16.54
N LEU A 100 -3.89 -4.30 -16.79
CA LEU A 100 -2.58 -4.64 -16.25
C LEU A 100 -2.49 -4.14 -14.80
N PRO A 101 -2.30 -5.04 -13.81
CA PRO A 101 -2.00 -4.66 -12.43
C PRO A 101 -0.76 -3.75 -12.36
N LEU A 102 -0.80 -2.74 -11.48
CA LEU A 102 0.28 -1.77 -11.32
C LEU A 102 0.56 -1.51 -9.84
N ALA A 103 1.81 -1.68 -9.43
CA ALA A 103 2.32 -1.26 -8.13
C ALA A 103 3.32 -0.12 -8.30
N ARG A 104 3.09 1.00 -7.59
CA ARG A 104 4.10 2.07 -7.47
C ARG A 104 4.81 1.99 -6.14
N VAL A 105 6.13 1.88 -6.20
CA VAL A 105 6.97 1.53 -5.07
C VAL A 105 7.99 2.62 -4.83
N THR A 106 8.17 3.02 -3.58
CA THR A 106 9.15 4.03 -3.18
C THR A 106 10.43 3.36 -2.68
N ARG A 107 11.47 4.14 -2.35
CA ARG A 107 12.69 3.61 -1.73
C ARG A 107 12.37 2.78 -0.47
N ARG A 108 11.43 3.24 0.34
CA ARG A 108 10.98 2.52 1.53
C ARG A 108 10.43 1.14 1.18
N HIS A 109 9.59 1.03 0.14
CA HIS A 109 9.02 -0.23 -0.31
C HIS A 109 10.08 -1.25 -0.79
N VAL A 110 11.18 -0.75 -1.35
CA VAL A 110 12.26 -1.57 -1.92
C VAL A 110 13.25 -2.07 -0.86
N PHE A 111 13.58 -1.22 0.12
CA PHE A 111 14.68 -1.51 1.06
C PHE A 111 14.24 -1.89 2.46
N GLU A 112 13.08 -1.43 2.93
CA GLU A 112 12.60 -1.85 4.23
C GLU A 112 12.09 -3.28 4.16
N GLN A 113 12.46 -4.06 5.17
CA GLN A 113 11.97 -5.41 5.33
C GLN A 113 11.00 -5.51 6.52
N VAL A 114 10.03 -6.39 6.36
CA VAL A 114 9.11 -6.85 7.39
C VAL A 114 8.92 -8.35 7.21
N ARG A 115 9.15 -9.12 8.28
CA ARG A 115 9.08 -10.59 8.27
C ARG A 115 9.91 -11.26 7.16
N GLY A 116 11.06 -10.67 6.82
CA GLY A 116 11.97 -11.17 5.78
C GLY A 116 11.69 -10.65 4.37
N TYR A 117 10.51 -10.08 4.13
CA TYR A 117 10.11 -9.57 2.82
C TYR A 117 10.42 -8.09 2.68
N SER A 118 10.92 -7.67 1.52
CA SER A 118 10.68 -6.28 1.09
C SER A 118 9.20 -6.10 0.72
N TYR A 119 8.66 -4.89 0.78
CA TYR A 119 7.26 -4.68 0.39
C TYR A 119 7.02 -4.99 -1.09
N VAL A 120 8.00 -4.76 -1.97
CA VAL A 120 7.92 -5.14 -3.39
C VAL A 120 7.77 -6.66 -3.56
N GLU A 121 8.55 -7.43 -2.82
CA GLU A 121 8.52 -8.89 -2.82
C GLU A 121 7.18 -9.41 -2.30
N TRP A 122 6.73 -8.86 -1.16
CA TRP A 122 5.44 -9.20 -0.58
C TRP A 122 4.27 -8.95 -1.53
N LEU A 123 4.26 -7.81 -2.25
CA LEU A 123 3.21 -7.54 -3.23
C LEU A 123 3.23 -8.53 -4.38
N ALA A 124 4.40 -8.90 -4.90
CA ALA A 124 4.52 -9.91 -5.93
C ALA A 124 4.04 -11.30 -5.46
N GLU A 125 4.39 -11.70 -4.24
CA GLU A 125 3.87 -12.92 -3.60
C GLU A 125 2.35 -12.89 -3.47
N MET A 126 1.77 -11.75 -3.06
CA MET A 126 0.31 -11.56 -2.99
C MET A 126 -0.36 -11.73 -4.36
N TYR A 127 0.24 -11.18 -5.42
CA TYR A 127 -0.26 -11.35 -6.78
C TYR A 127 -0.25 -12.83 -7.21
N PHE A 128 0.86 -13.53 -7.02
CA PHE A 128 0.95 -14.94 -7.40
C PHE A 128 0.07 -15.84 -6.53
N ALA A 129 -0.10 -15.52 -5.24
CA ALA A 129 -1.04 -16.20 -4.37
C ALA A 129 -2.48 -16.05 -4.86
N GLN A 130 -2.89 -14.83 -5.24
CA GLN A 130 -4.22 -14.59 -5.83
C GLN A 130 -4.41 -15.38 -7.13
N ARG A 131 -3.41 -15.34 -8.04
CA ARG A 131 -3.49 -16.11 -9.29
C ARG A 131 -3.64 -17.61 -9.04
N ALA A 132 -2.90 -18.17 -8.09
CA ALA A 132 -3.03 -19.59 -7.73
C ALA A 132 -4.42 -19.91 -7.12
N ILE A 133 -4.99 -18.99 -6.37
CA ILE A 133 -6.37 -19.10 -5.84
C ILE A 133 -7.37 -19.08 -7.00
N ASP A 134 -7.24 -18.15 -7.95
CA ASP A 134 -8.13 -18.03 -9.12
C ASP A 134 -8.09 -19.29 -9.98
N GLU A 135 -6.89 -19.80 -10.30
CA GLU A 135 -6.71 -21.06 -11.03
C GLU A 135 -7.34 -22.26 -10.27
N ALA A 136 -7.27 -22.26 -8.94
CA ALA A 136 -7.87 -23.30 -8.10
C ALA A 136 -9.41 -23.20 -8.03
N TYR A 137 -10.00 -22.01 -8.17
CA TYR A 137 -11.44 -21.88 -8.38
C TYR A 137 -11.86 -22.37 -9.77
N GLU A 138 -11.14 -21.96 -10.82
CA GLU A 138 -11.46 -22.31 -12.21
C GLU A 138 -11.43 -23.82 -12.46
N ASN A 139 -10.48 -24.52 -11.85
CA ASN A 139 -10.37 -25.98 -11.96
C ASN A 139 -11.22 -26.76 -10.94
N GLY A 140 -11.94 -26.07 -10.04
CA GLY A 140 -12.83 -26.66 -9.04
C GLY A 140 -12.15 -27.26 -7.81
N THR A 141 -10.86 -26.99 -7.59
CA THR A 141 -10.15 -27.37 -6.36
C THR A 141 -10.70 -26.65 -5.13
N ILE A 142 -11.03 -25.36 -5.27
CA ILE A 142 -11.71 -24.58 -4.23
C ILE A 142 -13.21 -24.51 -4.60
N PRO A 143 -14.13 -24.88 -3.68
CA PRO A 143 -15.56 -24.71 -3.92
C PRO A 143 -15.94 -23.25 -4.13
N ALA A 144 -16.82 -22.96 -5.09
CA ALA A 144 -17.22 -21.59 -5.45
C ALA A 144 -17.89 -20.78 -4.31
N PHE A 145 -18.27 -21.42 -3.19
CA PHE A 145 -18.84 -20.76 -2.01
C PHE A 145 -17.84 -20.53 -0.88
N GLU A 146 -16.64 -21.10 -0.98
CA GLU A 146 -15.56 -20.87 -0.02
C GLU A 146 -14.82 -19.59 -0.42
N TYR A 147 -14.42 -18.76 0.55
CA TYR A 147 -13.57 -17.60 0.30
C TYR A 147 -12.16 -17.87 0.82
N VAL A 148 -11.16 -17.70 -0.04
CA VAL A 148 -9.75 -17.82 0.34
C VAL A 148 -9.07 -16.46 0.17
N ASP A 149 -8.56 -15.94 1.29
CA ASP A 149 -7.79 -14.69 1.32
C ASP A 149 -6.33 -14.98 0.95
N PRO A 150 -5.74 -14.33 -0.08
CA PRO A 150 -4.33 -14.51 -0.42
C PRO A 150 -3.37 -14.20 0.73
N MET A 151 -3.73 -13.31 1.67
CA MET A 151 -2.92 -13.05 2.87
C MET A 151 -2.78 -14.28 3.77
N SER A 152 -3.68 -15.26 3.67
CA SER A 152 -3.62 -16.52 4.42
C SER A 152 -2.68 -17.55 3.79
N MET A 153 -2.06 -17.26 2.64
CA MET A 153 -1.19 -18.21 1.94
C MET A 153 0.25 -18.20 2.47
N MET A 154 1.03 -19.21 2.08
CA MET A 154 2.47 -19.29 2.31
C MET A 154 3.21 -18.69 1.11
N GLY A 155 4.13 -17.77 1.34
CA GLY A 155 5.03 -17.26 0.31
C GLY A 155 6.10 -18.28 -0.07
N THR A 156 6.70 -18.12 -1.23
CA THR A 156 7.69 -19.07 -1.80
C THR A 156 8.93 -19.23 -0.92
N HIS A 157 9.30 -18.21 -0.17
CA HIS A 157 10.42 -18.24 0.78
C HIS A 157 10.03 -18.71 2.20
N GLY A 158 8.89 -19.40 2.33
CA GLY A 158 8.44 -20.01 3.59
C GLY A 158 7.81 -19.04 4.59
N GLY A 159 7.56 -17.80 4.18
CA GLY A 159 6.82 -16.84 4.99
C GLY A 159 5.34 -17.19 5.05
N PHE A 160 4.85 -17.61 6.22
CA PHE A 160 3.43 -17.86 6.44
C PHE A 160 2.97 -17.14 7.72
N PRO A 161 1.79 -16.49 7.71
CA PRO A 161 0.97 -16.16 6.53
C PRO A 161 1.59 -15.01 5.70
N LEU A 162 1.12 -14.75 4.48
CA LEU A 162 1.44 -13.53 3.72
C LEU A 162 0.87 -12.25 4.36
N TRP A 163 0.11 -12.35 5.45
CA TRP A 163 -0.29 -11.23 6.28
C TRP A 163 0.92 -10.54 6.95
N ILE A 164 1.50 -9.55 6.28
CA ILE A 164 2.82 -9.01 6.64
C ILE A 164 2.85 -8.31 8.02
N SER A 165 1.76 -7.65 8.45
CA SER A 165 1.69 -7.03 9.78
C SER A 165 1.24 -7.98 10.90
N HIS A 166 1.05 -9.28 10.64
CA HIS A 166 0.55 -10.23 11.63
C HIS A 166 1.36 -10.20 12.95
N ASN A 167 2.69 -10.26 12.86
CA ASN A 167 3.56 -10.20 14.04
C ASN A 167 3.52 -8.83 14.73
N SER A 168 3.41 -7.75 13.95
CA SER A 168 3.27 -6.38 14.46
C SER A 168 2.00 -6.23 15.28
N ARG A 169 0.88 -6.77 14.80
CA ARG A 169 -0.40 -6.77 15.53
C ARG A 169 -0.33 -7.61 16.80
N LEU A 170 0.29 -8.80 16.75
CA LEU A 170 0.52 -9.61 17.95
C LEU A 170 1.41 -8.90 18.97
N PHE A 171 2.44 -8.18 18.51
CA PHE A 171 3.31 -7.37 19.34
C PHE A 171 2.53 -6.26 20.05
N LEU A 172 1.75 -5.46 19.30
CA LEU A 172 0.92 -4.39 19.87
C LEU A 172 -0.11 -4.94 20.87
N ARG A 173 -0.77 -6.05 20.54
CA ARG A 173 -1.69 -6.73 21.46
C ARG A 173 -1.02 -7.10 22.78
N ARG A 174 0.17 -7.73 22.75
CA ARG A 174 0.90 -8.09 23.96
C ARG A 174 1.29 -6.87 24.80
N LEU A 175 1.70 -5.78 24.16
CA LEU A 175 1.99 -4.53 24.88
C LEU A 175 0.74 -3.96 25.56
N SER A 176 -0.41 -4.06 24.92
CA SER A 176 -1.68 -3.61 25.50
C SER A 176 -2.09 -4.50 26.68
N GLU A 177 -1.97 -5.82 26.54
CA GLU A 177 -2.21 -6.78 27.63
C GLU A 177 -1.27 -6.52 28.84
N GLN A 178 -0.08 -5.97 28.60
CA GLN A 178 0.89 -5.56 29.63
C GLN A 178 0.66 -4.13 30.17
N GLY A 179 -0.33 -3.40 29.66
CA GLY A 179 -0.59 -2.01 30.03
C GLY A 179 0.47 -1.00 29.57
N ARG A 180 1.33 -1.39 28.60
CA ARG A 180 2.39 -0.52 28.04
C ARG A 180 1.89 0.41 26.93
N ILE A 181 0.78 0.05 26.30
CA ILE A 181 0.01 0.88 25.38
C ILE A 181 -1.47 0.71 25.72
N GLN A 182 -2.31 1.68 25.34
CA GLN A 182 -3.71 1.69 25.77
C GLN A 182 -4.60 0.69 25.02
N HIS A 183 -4.30 0.41 23.74
CA HIS A 183 -5.15 -0.42 22.89
C HIS A 183 -4.35 -1.48 22.14
N ALA A 184 -4.97 -2.65 21.96
CA ALA A 184 -4.39 -3.78 21.27
C ALA A 184 -4.42 -3.58 19.74
N SER A 185 -5.50 -2.98 19.22
CA SER A 185 -5.59 -2.60 17.82
C SER A 185 -5.27 -1.12 17.65
N PRO A 186 -4.38 -0.74 16.72
CA PRO A 186 -4.16 0.66 16.41
C PRO A 186 -5.41 1.28 15.77
N LEU A 187 -5.57 2.59 15.97
CA LEU A 187 -6.51 3.40 15.18
C LEU A 187 -5.91 3.57 13.78
N LEU A 188 -6.68 3.24 12.76
CA LEU A 188 -6.31 3.39 11.36
C LEU A 188 -7.19 4.46 10.73
N ILE A 189 -6.56 5.48 10.15
CA ILE A 189 -7.22 6.52 9.37
C ILE A 189 -6.73 6.35 7.94
N GLN A 190 -7.64 5.95 7.06
CA GLN A 190 -7.34 5.60 5.68
C GLN A 190 -8.06 6.55 4.73
N ALA A 191 -7.40 6.90 3.63
CA ALA A 191 -7.89 7.84 2.64
C ALA A 191 -7.29 7.56 1.26
N THR A 192 -7.92 8.03 0.20
CA THR A 192 -7.43 7.97 -1.18
C THR A 192 -7.04 9.38 -1.64
N ALA A 193 -5.77 9.58 -1.99
CA ALA A 193 -5.28 10.88 -2.47
C ALA A 193 -5.70 11.14 -3.94
N LYS A 194 -5.49 12.38 -4.41
CA LYS A 194 -5.83 12.80 -5.79
C LYS A 194 -5.06 12.06 -6.89
N ASP A 195 -3.89 11.53 -6.56
CA ASP A 195 -3.09 10.67 -7.44
C ASP A 195 -3.52 9.19 -7.38
N GLU A 196 -4.64 8.93 -6.69
CA GLU A 196 -5.24 7.62 -6.45
C GLU A 196 -4.38 6.70 -5.58
N SER A 197 -3.34 7.22 -4.92
CA SER A 197 -2.62 6.47 -3.90
C SER A 197 -3.48 6.35 -2.63
N SER A 198 -3.47 5.17 -2.03
CA SER A 198 -4.04 4.99 -0.70
C SER A 198 -3.05 5.41 0.36
N ARG A 199 -3.54 6.20 1.32
CA ARG A 199 -2.81 6.68 2.50
C ARG A 199 -3.38 6.04 3.75
N CYS A 200 -2.51 5.70 4.69
CA CYS A 200 -2.92 5.22 6.01
C CYS A 200 -2.07 5.89 7.09
N ILE A 201 -2.75 6.41 8.12
CA ILE A 201 -2.18 6.83 9.40
C ILE A 201 -2.56 5.77 10.42
N ALA A 202 -1.57 5.10 11.00
CA ALA A 202 -1.74 4.17 12.11
C ALA A 202 -1.31 4.83 13.41
N VAL A 203 -2.14 4.76 14.45
CA VAL A 203 -1.91 5.44 15.73
C VAL A 203 -2.08 4.44 16.89
N THR A 204 -1.16 4.49 17.85
CA THR A 204 -1.39 3.90 19.18
C THR A 204 -1.06 4.90 20.28
N VAL A 205 -1.84 4.88 21.36
CA VAL A 205 -1.62 5.74 22.52
C VAL A 205 -0.76 4.99 23.53
N VAL A 206 0.37 5.59 23.90
CA VAL A 206 1.31 5.01 24.87
C VAL A 206 1.04 5.53 26.28
N GLU A 207 0.66 6.80 26.41
CA GLU A 207 0.30 7.47 27.67
C GLU A 207 -0.77 8.53 27.37
N PRO A 208 -1.55 9.01 28.37
CA PRO A 208 -2.46 10.13 28.17
C PRO A 208 -1.74 11.33 27.55
N GLY A 209 -2.20 11.76 26.37
CA GLY A 209 -1.60 12.89 25.63
C GLY A 209 -0.32 12.57 24.86
N LYS A 210 0.14 11.31 24.82
CA LYS A 210 1.28 10.85 24.01
C LYS A 210 0.91 9.64 23.17
N MET A 211 1.22 9.72 21.89
CA MET A 211 0.92 8.66 20.93
C MET A 211 2.11 8.39 20.01
N VAL A 212 2.18 7.19 19.47
CA VAL A 212 3.10 6.86 18.38
C VAL A 212 2.26 6.79 17.10
N ILE A 213 2.75 7.44 16.04
CA ILE A 213 2.07 7.55 14.75
C ILE A 213 2.95 6.93 13.68
N ALA A 214 2.41 6.14 12.76
CA ALA A 214 3.10 5.72 11.57
C ALA A 214 2.25 5.98 10.33
N ASN A 215 2.91 6.33 9.23
CA ASN A 215 2.24 6.63 7.96
C ASN A 215 2.73 5.70 6.86
N ALA A 216 1.83 5.37 5.95
CA ALA A 216 2.12 4.70 4.70
C ALA A 216 1.31 5.31 3.56
N ALA A 217 1.86 5.22 2.36
CA ALA A 217 1.18 5.58 1.13
C ALA A 217 1.60 4.61 0.03
N ILE A 218 0.65 4.12 -0.76
CA ILE A 218 0.93 3.22 -1.89
C ILE A 218 -0.13 3.39 -2.98
N TYR A 219 0.32 3.41 -4.24
CA TYR A 219 -0.58 3.16 -5.37
C TYR A 219 -0.47 1.68 -5.73
N LEU A 220 -1.61 0.98 -5.71
CA LEU A 220 -1.67 -0.45 -5.97
C LEU A 220 -2.98 -0.77 -6.68
N ARG A 221 -2.92 -1.62 -7.71
CA ARG A 221 -4.11 -2.13 -8.38
C ARG A 221 -3.88 -3.55 -8.89
N GLY A 222 -4.80 -4.47 -8.58
CA GLY A 222 -4.82 -5.82 -9.16
C GLY A 222 -3.84 -6.83 -8.54
N PHE A 223 -3.53 -6.72 -7.24
CA PHE A 223 -2.56 -7.58 -6.55
C PHE A 223 -3.20 -8.54 -5.52
N GLY A 224 -4.50 -8.85 -5.64
CA GLY A 224 -5.21 -9.69 -4.67
C GLY A 224 -5.41 -9.07 -3.27
N ILE A 225 -4.98 -7.82 -3.09
CA ILE A 225 -5.20 -7.00 -1.90
C ILE A 225 -5.55 -5.59 -2.35
N THR A 226 -6.43 -4.92 -1.61
CA THR A 226 -6.74 -3.52 -1.91
C THR A 226 -5.57 -2.62 -1.55
N ASP A 227 -5.46 -1.48 -2.22
CA ASP A 227 -4.46 -0.45 -1.92
C ASP A 227 -4.60 0.10 -0.49
N LYS A 228 -5.84 0.24 0.01
CA LYS A 228 -6.12 0.65 1.40
C LYS A 228 -5.63 -0.37 2.42
N GLU A 229 -5.87 -1.65 2.18
CA GLU A 229 -5.36 -2.73 3.05
C GLU A 229 -3.84 -2.78 2.98
N ALA A 230 -3.23 -2.68 1.78
CA ALA A 230 -1.78 -2.64 1.65
C ALA A 230 -1.15 -1.46 2.40
N ALA A 231 -1.74 -0.26 2.29
CA ALA A 231 -1.30 0.91 3.07
C ALA A 231 -1.42 0.66 4.58
N ALA A 232 -2.50 0.04 5.05
CA ALA A 232 -2.68 -0.28 6.47
C ALA A 232 -1.63 -1.29 6.97
N GLU A 233 -1.36 -2.33 6.21
CA GLU A 233 -0.37 -3.36 6.55
C GLU A 233 1.05 -2.77 6.67
N ILE A 234 1.43 -1.89 5.74
CA ILE A 234 2.70 -1.14 5.78
C ILE A 234 2.74 -0.20 6.99
N ALA A 235 1.65 0.53 7.26
CA ALA A 235 1.56 1.50 8.35
C ALA A 235 1.67 0.80 9.72
N VAL A 236 0.97 -0.31 9.93
CA VAL A 236 1.01 -1.09 11.18
C VAL A 236 2.39 -1.70 11.41
N SER A 237 3.02 -2.25 10.37
CA SER A 237 4.38 -2.79 10.47
C SER A 237 5.41 -1.73 10.85
N THR A 238 5.15 -0.49 10.44
CA THR A 238 6.01 0.67 10.76
C THR A 238 5.70 1.22 12.15
N LEU A 239 4.43 1.14 12.57
CA LEU A 239 4.02 1.51 13.91
C LEU A 239 4.72 0.64 14.95
N GLU A 240 4.83 -0.67 14.71
CA GLU A 240 5.63 -1.56 15.58
C GLU A 240 7.05 -1.04 15.79
N LYS A 241 7.77 -0.72 14.70
CA LYS A 241 9.15 -0.22 14.76
C LYS A 241 9.23 1.07 15.58
N ARG A 242 8.33 2.02 15.34
CA ARG A 242 8.29 3.28 16.11
C ARG A 242 7.91 3.08 17.57
N VAL A 243 7.05 2.11 17.88
CA VAL A 243 6.72 1.76 19.26
C VAL A 243 7.93 1.14 19.94
N GLN A 244 8.67 0.24 19.28
CA GLN A 244 9.92 -0.32 19.81
C GLN A 244 10.95 0.79 20.11
N GLU A 245 11.16 1.71 19.17
CA GLU A 245 12.04 2.88 19.37
C GLU A 245 11.62 3.73 20.58
N TYR A 246 10.32 3.95 20.76
CA TYR A 246 9.78 4.66 21.93
C TYR A 246 10.05 3.89 23.22
N LEU A 247 9.83 2.57 23.23
CA LEU A 247 10.07 1.74 24.40
C LEU A 247 11.55 1.67 24.80
N GLU A 248 12.46 1.82 23.85
CA GLU A 248 13.91 1.82 24.08
C GLU A 248 14.45 3.19 24.52
N SER A 249 13.98 4.28 23.88
CA SER A 249 14.59 5.61 24.02
C SER A 249 13.70 6.63 24.75
N GLY A 250 12.42 6.33 24.96
CA GLY A 250 11.40 7.29 25.40
C GLY A 250 11.10 8.40 24.38
N SER A 251 11.75 8.39 23.21
CA SER A 251 11.58 9.37 22.14
C SER A 251 10.55 8.90 21.10
N SER A 252 10.20 9.72 20.11
CA SER A 252 9.29 9.36 19.00
C SER A 252 7.77 9.38 19.30
N THR A 253 7.33 10.08 20.34
CA THR A 253 5.90 10.35 20.57
C THR A 253 5.45 11.67 19.94
N GLU A 254 4.19 11.69 19.53
CA GLU A 254 3.45 12.84 19.03
C GLU A 254 2.35 13.23 20.02
N THR A 255 1.78 14.43 19.81
CA THR A 255 0.72 15.00 20.65
C THR A 255 -0.63 15.03 19.93
N PRO A 256 -1.76 15.12 20.65
CA PRO A 256 -3.09 15.28 20.04
C PRO A 256 -3.19 16.40 19.00
N PRO A 257 -2.64 17.62 19.22
CA PRO A 257 -2.71 18.67 18.20
C PRO A 257 -1.93 18.33 16.93
N MET A 258 -0.84 17.57 17.03
CA MET A 258 -0.07 17.13 15.86
C MET A 258 -0.85 16.09 15.04
N LEU A 259 -1.42 15.08 15.70
CA LEU A 259 -2.28 14.10 15.03
C LEU A 259 -3.47 14.81 14.38
N ARG A 260 -4.14 15.70 15.10
CA ARG A 260 -5.29 16.44 14.58
C ARG A 260 -4.96 17.17 13.28
N LYS A 261 -3.85 17.92 13.25
CA LYS A 261 -3.38 18.62 12.03
C LYS A 261 -3.07 17.66 10.88
N LEU A 262 -2.52 16.48 11.18
CA LEU A 262 -2.25 15.46 10.18
C LEU A 262 -3.55 14.89 9.58
N VAL A 263 -4.56 14.63 10.43
CA VAL A 263 -5.88 14.17 10.00
C VAL A 263 -6.60 15.24 9.19
N GLU A 264 -6.61 16.49 9.66
CA GLU A 264 -7.18 17.64 8.94
C GLU A 264 -6.58 17.75 7.54
N ARG A 265 -5.25 17.74 7.43
CA ARG A 265 -4.58 17.78 6.11
C ARG A 265 -4.99 16.60 5.23
N THR A 266 -5.08 15.40 5.82
CA THR A 266 -5.48 14.21 5.07
C THR A 266 -6.91 14.35 4.55
N PHE A 267 -7.84 14.86 5.36
CA PHE A 267 -9.24 15.06 4.98
C PHE A 267 -9.40 16.19 3.94
N GLN A 268 -8.52 17.18 3.93
CA GLN A 268 -8.50 18.24 2.91
C GLN A 268 -7.95 17.77 1.55
N GLU A 269 -6.97 16.86 1.57
CA GLU A 269 -6.24 16.44 0.37
C GLU A 269 -6.81 15.18 -0.29
N CYS A 270 -7.62 14.41 0.43
CA CYS A 270 -8.02 13.05 0.06
C CYS A 270 -9.54 12.86 0.07
N THR A 271 -9.98 11.76 -0.53
CA THR A 271 -11.37 11.30 -0.55
C THR A 271 -11.44 9.83 -0.09
N ASN A 272 -12.62 9.23 -0.12
CA ASN A 272 -12.89 7.86 0.34
C ASN A 272 -12.35 7.57 1.75
N LEU A 273 -12.60 8.49 2.66
CA LEU A 273 -12.15 8.45 4.04
C LEU A 273 -12.76 7.26 4.78
N SER A 274 -11.96 6.66 5.66
CA SER A 274 -12.40 5.61 6.56
C SER A 274 -11.56 5.60 7.83
N VAL A 275 -12.20 5.24 8.93
CA VAL A 275 -11.56 5.13 10.25
C VAL A 275 -11.93 3.77 10.81
N THR A 276 -10.93 2.97 11.17
CA THR A 276 -11.11 1.62 11.73
C THR A 276 -10.18 1.41 12.93
N GLY A 277 -10.39 0.33 13.69
CA GLY A 277 -9.65 0.02 14.92
C GLY A 277 -10.43 0.36 16.19
N ASP A 278 -9.78 0.21 17.34
CA ASP A 278 -10.43 0.40 18.65
C ASP A 278 -10.87 1.87 18.80
N SER A 279 -12.18 2.06 19.03
CA SER A 279 -12.83 3.37 18.93
C SER A 279 -12.32 4.36 19.98
N ALA A 280 -11.76 5.47 19.49
CA ALA A 280 -11.72 6.80 20.08
C ALA A 280 -11.97 6.91 21.60
N ALA A 281 -10.89 6.94 22.39
CA ALA A 281 -10.96 7.50 23.74
C ALA A 281 -9.69 8.21 24.25
N PRO A 282 -8.45 7.98 23.76
CA PRO A 282 -7.31 8.71 24.32
C PRO A 282 -6.44 9.43 23.30
N ILE A 283 -6.88 9.62 22.05
CA ILE A 283 -6.16 10.49 21.11
C ILE A 283 -6.40 11.99 21.38
N GLY A 284 -7.25 12.33 22.35
CA GLY A 284 -7.52 13.70 22.81
C GLY A 284 -8.66 14.43 22.09
N PHE A 285 -9.20 13.88 21.00
CA PHE A 285 -10.35 14.39 20.25
C PHE A 285 -11.14 13.23 19.62
N SER A 286 -12.38 13.49 19.19
CA SER A 286 -13.22 12.50 18.50
C SER A 286 -13.08 12.62 16.98
N ILE A 287 -13.25 11.51 16.27
CA ILE A 287 -13.44 11.47 14.82
C ILE A 287 -14.74 10.73 14.58
N SER A 288 -15.73 11.40 13.99
CA SER A 288 -17.03 10.81 13.70
C SER A 288 -17.42 11.03 12.24
N ARG A 289 -18.25 10.12 11.72
CA ARG A 289 -18.83 10.20 10.38
C ARG A 289 -20.34 10.13 10.50
N GLU A 290 -21.02 11.11 9.93
CA GLU A 290 -22.47 11.11 9.76
C GLU A 290 -22.82 10.89 8.30
N PHE A 291 -23.73 9.96 8.04
CA PHE A 291 -24.23 9.70 6.69
C PHE A 291 -25.47 10.54 6.45
N SER A 292 -25.46 11.28 5.34
CA SER A 292 -26.62 12.03 4.86
C SER A 292 -27.00 11.57 3.45
N GLY A 293 -28.20 11.93 3.00
CA GLY A 293 -28.62 11.66 1.62
C GLY A 293 -27.77 12.37 0.55
N LYS A 294 -26.87 13.29 0.93
CA LYS A 294 -26.02 14.06 0.00
C LYS A 294 -24.54 13.65 0.04
N GLY A 295 -24.15 12.75 0.93
CA GLY A 295 -22.74 12.44 1.18
C GLY A 295 -22.46 12.17 2.65
N SER A 296 -21.17 12.17 3.01
CA SER A 296 -20.74 11.97 4.40
C SER A 296 -20.21 13.27 5.00
N LEU A 297 -20.61 13.59 6.22
CA LEU A 297 -20.03 14.66 7.01
C LEU A 297 -19.08 14.05 8.03
N TRP A 298 -17.81 14.40 7.93
CA TRP A 298 -16.78 14.02 8.86
C TRP A 298 -16.53 15.14 9.86
N THR A 299 -16.58 14.82 11.15
CA THR A 299 -16.34 15.79 12.23
C THR A 299 -15.11 15.39 13.02
N LEU A 300 -14.14 16.30 13.09
CA LEU A 300 -13.06 16.26 14.07
C LEU A 300 -13.51 17.07 15.28
N GLY A 301 -13.66 16.40 16.42
CA GLY A 301 -14.10 17.02 17.67
C GLY A 301 -13.14 18.11 18.17
N SER A 302 -13.60 18.88 19.15
CA SER A 302 -12.78 19.92 19.76
C SER A 302 -11.56 19.35 20.49
N LEU A 303 -10.51 20.16 20.58
CA LEU A 303 -9.27 19.82 21.29
C LEU A 303 -8.80 21.03 22.09
N GLY A 304 -9.00 21.00 23.41
CA GLY A 304 -8.74 22.16 24.26
C GLY A 304 -9.59 23.36 23.83
N ASN A 305 -8.95 24.44 23.38
CA ASN A 305 -9.61 25.66 22.88
C ASN A 305 -9.89 25.63 21.37
N GLU A 306 -9.43 24.62 20.65
CA GLU A 306 -9.66 24.52 19.21
C GLU A 306 -11.07 23.94 18.94
N PRO A 307 -11.94 24.64 18.18
CA PRO A 307 -13.31 24.21 17.91
C PRO A 307 -13.33 22.94 17.05
N SER A 308 -14.47 22.28 16.93
CA SER A 308 -14.63 21.17 15.96
C SER A 308 -14.47 21.66 14.51
N VAL A 309 -14.03 20.76 13.63
CA VAL A 309 -13.90 21.02 12.19
C VAL A 309 -14.67 19.96 11.42
N GLU A 310 -15.41 20.39 10.41
CA GLU A 310 -16.25 19.54 9.58
C GLU A 310 -15.69 19.45 8.15
N PHE A 311 -15.82 18.27 7.55
CA PHE A 311 -15.38 17.97 6.19
C PHE A 311 -16.49 17.22 5.45
N GLU A 312 -16.91 17.75 4.30
CA GLU A 312 -17.87 17.08 3.43
C GLU A 312 -17.15 16.17 2.43
N GLU A 313 -17.65 14.94 2.29
CA GLU A 313 -17.23 13.93 1.32
C GLU A 313 -18.38 13.56 0.37
#